data_AF-A0A1B6EXU3-F1
#
_entry.id   AF-A0A1B6EXU3-F1
#
_cell.length_a   1.000
_cell.length_b   1.000
_cell.length_c   1.000
_cell.angle_alpha   90.00
_cell.angle_beta   90.00
_cell.angle_gamma   90.00
#
_symmetry.space_group_name_H-M   'P 1'
#
loop_
_entity.id
_entity.type
_entity.pdbx_description
1 polymer ?
#
loop_
_entity_poly.entity_id
_entity_poly.type
_entity_poly.pdbx_seq_one_letter_code
_entity_poly.pdbx_strand_id
1 'polypeptide(L)'
;IDKLFASLEADNVDSVVMAYTGTSHDTNNRLQEIQHLWEVLEANVQSGKLSRIGISDVDTDLFITLYNSAKTKPSIVQINLASCCVVPPALQDFCKQNDIQLLTHNDPLGNTFSRTVQPPSMF
;
A
#
# COMPACT_ATOMS: atom_id res chain seq x y z
N ILE A 1 -3.19 -5.76 -14.96
CA ILE A 1 -2.71 -4.37 -14.99
C ILE A 1 -3.01 -3.69 -16.32
N ASP A 2 -3.06 -4.41 -17.45
CA ASP A 2 -3.31 -3.80 -18.77
C ASP A 2 -4.67 -3.12 -18.90
N LYS A 3 -5.70 -3.63 -18.22
CA LYS A 3 -7.02 -2.93 -18.12
C LYS A 3 -6.92 -1.58 -17.42
N LEU A 4 -6.00 -1.42 -16.45
CA LEU A 4 -5.78 -0.17 -15.74
C LEU A 4 -5.20 0.87 -16.70
N PHE A 5 -4.13 0.51 -17.43
CA PHE A 5 -3.54 1.36 -18.46
C PHE A 5 -4.52 1.74 -19.56
N ALA A 6 -5.32 0.79 -20.03
CA ALA A 6 -6.37 1.05 -21.02
C ALA A 6 -7.44 2.03 -20.52
N SER A 7 -7.78 1.99 -19.23
CA SER A 7 -8.80 2.87 -18.63
C SER A 7 -8.25 4.27 -18.29
N LEU A 8 -6.94 4.38 -18.07
CA LEU A 8 -6.25 5.64 -17.79
C LEU A 8 -5.84 6.40 -19.05
N GLU A 9 -5.98 5.79 -20.24
CA GLU A 9 -5.46 6.31 -21.52
C GLU A 9 -3.99 6.76 -21.40
N ALA A 10 -3.21 6.05 -20.58
CA ALA A 10 -1.83 6.39 -20.26
C ALA A 10 -0.89 5.27 -20.70
N ASP A 11 0.13 5.63 -21.47
CA ASP A 11 1.20 4.71 -21.90
C ASP A 11 2.11 4.31 -20.73
N ASN A 12 2.21 5.17 -19.71
CA ASN A 12 2.96 4.96 -18.49
C ASN A 12 2.23 5.54 -17.27
N VAL A 13 2.40 4.90 -16.12
CA VAL A 13 1.91 5.39 -14.83
C VAL A 13 3.11 5.67 -13.95
N ASP A 14 3.17 6.90 -13.43
CA ASP A 14 4.29 7.35 -12.60
C ASP A 14 4.41 6.54 -11.31
N SER A 15 3.30 6.30 -10.60
CA SER A 15 3.32 5.57 -9.33
C SER A 15 2.07 4.71 -9.14
N VAL A 16 2.29 3.49 -8.64
CA VAL A 16 1.22 2.57 -8.22
C VAL A 16 1.48 2.14 -6.78
N VAL A 17 0.46 2.24 -5.94
CA VAL A 17 0.47 1.72 -4.57
C VAL A 17 -0.51 0.55 -4.50
N MET A 18 -0.01 -0.61 -4.13
CA MET A 18 -0.80 -1.83 -3.98
C MET A 18 -1.38 -1.93 -2.57
N ALA A 19 -2.69 -1.99 -2.45
CA ALA A 19 -3.37 -2.36 -1.21
C ALA A 19 -3.63 -3.87 -1.21
N TYR A 20 -3.22 -4.57 -0.14
CA TYR A 20 -3.47 -6.00 0.01
C TYR A 20 -4.50 -6.28 1.11
N THR A 21 -5.70 -6.71 0.71
CA THR A 21 -6.82 -7.04 1.62
C THR A 21 -7.03 -8.55 1.77
N GLY A 22 -5.98 -9.35 1.60
CA GLY A 22 -6.07 -10.81 1.69
C GLY A 22 -6.66 -11.29 3.02
N THR A 23 -7.42 -12.38 2.95
CA THR A 23 -8.11 -12.99 4.10
C THR A 23 -7.26 -13.99 4.88
N SER A 24 -6.01 -14.20 4.46
CA SER A 24 -5.07 -15.12 5.12
C SER A 24 -4.66 -14.54 6.47
N HIS A 25 -5.00 -15.24 7.57
CA HIS A 25 -4.61 -14.85 8.92
C HIS A 25 -3.13 -15.15 9.23
N ASP A 26 -2.43 -15.87 8.34
CA ASP A 26 -1.02 -16.24 8.50
C ASP A 26 -0.10 -15.25 7.77
N THR A 27 0.85 -14.66 8.51
CA THR A 27 1.78 -13.65 8.00
C THR A 27 2.69 -14.18 6.89
N ASN A 28 3.11 -15.45 6.93
CA ASN A 28 3.99 -16.01 5.90
C ASN A 28 3.24 -16.21 4.58
N ASN A 29 2.00 -16.69 4.65
CA ASN A 29 1.15 -16.80 3.46
C ASN A 29 0.86 -15.41 2.87
N ARG A 30 0.53 -14.41 3.70
CA ARG A 30 0.35 -13.02 3.23
C ARG A 30 1.60 -12.49 2.53
N LEU A 31 2.78 -12.71 3.10
CA LEU A 31 4.03 -12.28 2.50
C LEU A 31 4.27 -12.95 1.13
N GLN A 32 4.03 -14.26 1.02
CA GLN A 32 4.17 -14.97 -0.27
C GLN A 32 3.19 -14.46 -1.33
N GLU A 33 1.94 -14.22 -0.95
CA GLU A 33 0.92 -13.66 -1.83
C GLU A 33 1.32 -12.26 -2.31
N ILE A 34 1.78 -11.40 -1.39
CA ILE A 34 2.29 -10.07 -1.71
C ILE A 34 3.52 -10.16 -2.62
N GLN A 35 4.47 -11.04 -2.34
CA GLN A 35 5.67 -11.22 -3.17
C GLN A 35 5.31 -11.64 -4.59
N HIS A 36 4.36 -12.57 -4.76
CA HIS A 36 3.92 -12.98 -6.08
C HIS A 36 3.27 -11.83 -6.86
N LEU A 37 2.44 -11.03 -6.19
CA LEU A 37 1.87 -9.82 -6.79
C LEU A 37 2.96 -8.77 -7.08
N TRP A 38 3.98 -8.70 -6.24
CA TRP A 38 5.11 -7.79 -6.40
C TRP A 38 5.88 -8.11 -7.68
N GLU A 39 6.17 -9.38 -7.98
CA GLU A 39 6.85 -9.81 -9.21
C GLU A 39 6.15 -9.27 -10.47
N VAL A 40 4.81 -9.21 -10.46
CA VAL A 40 4.04 -8.63 -11.55
C VAL A 40 4.30 -7.12 -11.66
N LEU A 41 4.32 -6.39 -10.54
CA LEU A 41 4.66 -4.97 -10.54
C LEU A 41 6.09 -4.73 -11.02
N GLU A 42 7.06 -5.53 -10.56
CA GLU A 42 8.46 -5.45 -10.99
C GLU A 42 8.61 -5.59 -12.51
N ALA A 43 7.92 -6.57 -13.10
CA ALA A 43 7.93 -6.76 -14.55
C ALA A 43 7.37 -5.53 -15.31
N ASN A 44 6.37 -4.85 -14.74
CA ASN A 44 5.80 -3.64 -15.34
C ASN A 44 6.72 -2.42 -15.20
N VAL A 45 7.50 -2.33 -14.12
CA VAL A 45 8.56 -1.33 -14.00
C VAL A 45 9.65 -1.60 -15.03
N GLN A 46 10.07 -2.86 -15.17
CA GLN A 46 11.10 -3.24 -16.13
C GLN A 46 10.66 -3.01 -17.59
N SER A 47 9.37 -3.16 -17.87
CA SER A 47 8.78 -2.84 -19.17
C SER A 47 8.63 -1.33 -19.43
N GLY A 48 8.95 -0.46 -18.46
CA GLY A 48 8.79 0.99 -18.57
C GLY A 48 7.35 1.50 -18.43
N LYS A 49 6.39 0.61 -18.13
CA LYS A 49 4.99 0.99 -17.93
C LYS A 49 4.76 1.65 -16.57
N LEU A 50 5.57 1.29 -15.57
CA LEU A 50 5.54 1.86 -14.23
C LEU A 50 6.88 2.52 -13.90
N SER A 51 6.87 3.70 -13.27
CA SER A 51 8.10 4.32 -12.78
C SER A 51 8.37 3.99 -11.31
N ARG A 52 7.33 4.02 -10.48
CA ARG A 52 7.42 3.81 -9.03
C ARG A 52 6.35 2.83 -8.56
N ILE A 53 6.73 1.98 -7.61
CA ILE A 53 5.85 0.97 -7.03
C ILE A 53 5.89 1.05 -5.51
N GLY A 54 4.75 0.81 -4.88
CA GLY A 54 4.59 0.88 -3.44
C GLY A 54 3.51 -0.05 -2.92
N ILE A 55 3.38 -0.07 -1.61
CA ILE A 55 2.44 -0.92 -0.89
C ILE A 55 1.74 -0.14 0.22
N SER A 56 0.47 -0.44 0.46
CA SER A 56 -0.32 0.15 1.55
C SER A 56 -0.72 -0.88 2.59
N ASP A 57 -1.02 -0.40 3.80
CA ASP A 57 -1.70 -1.18 4.85
C ASP A 57 -0.97 -2.45 5.28
N VAL A 58 0.36 -2.37 5.32
CA VAL A 58 1.25 -3.46 5.76
C VAL A 58 1.99 -3.12 7.04
N ASP A 59 2.26 -4.16 7.82
CA ASP A 59 3.06 -4.06 9.04
C ASP A 59 4.53 -3.73 8.71
N THR A 60 5.21 -3.04 9.63
CA THR A 60 6.62 -2.62 9.47
C THR A 60 7.54 -3.79 9.15
N ASP A 61 7.44 -4.91 9.88
CA ASP A 61 8.28 -6.09 9.65
C ASP A 61 8.02 -6.74 8.28
N LEU A 62 6.75 -6.78 7.86
CA LEU A 62 6.36 -7.29 6.54
C LEU A 62 6.93 -6.40 5.44
N PHE A 63 6.80 -5.08 5.59
CA PHE A 63 7.34 -4.10 4.65
C PHE A 63 8.86 -4.23 4.51
N ILE A 64 9.59 -4.31 5.63
CA ILE A 64 11.06 -4.46 5.62
C ILE A 64 11.44 -5.79 4.96
N THR A 65 10.71 -6.87 5.23
CA THR A 65 10.96 -8.18 4.61
C THR A 65 10.72 -8.15 3.10
N LEU A 66 9.62 -7.54 2.65
CA LEU A 66 9.34 -7.32 1.23
C LEU A 66 10.44 -6.46 0.60
N TYR A 67 10.81 -5.34 1.22
CA TYR A 67 11.86 -4.45 0.73
C TYR A 67 13.17 -5.20 0.55
N ASN A 68 13.58 -6.03 1.51
CA ASN A 68 14.82 -6.78 1.41
C ASN A 68 14.79 -7.85 0.32
N SER A 69 13.66 -8.54 0.13
CA SER A 69 13.51 -9.62 -0.84
C SER A 69 13.23 -9.14 -2.28
N ALA A 70 12.66 -7.96 -2.46
CA ALA A 70 12.30 -7.42 -3.78
C ALA A 70 13.54 -7.07 -4.64
N LYS A 71 13.45 -7.32 -5.95
CA LYS A 71 14.44 -6.88 -6.95
C LYS A 71 14.27 -5.40 -7.26
N THR A 72 13.03 -4.96 -7.49
CA THR A 72 12.66 -3.54 -7.57
C THR A 72 12.10 -3.13 -6.22
N LYS A 73 12.85 -2.29 -5.51
CA LYS A 73 12.50 -1.86 -4.16
C LYS A 73 11.22 -1.02 -4.16
N PRO A 74 10.31 -1.20 -3.18
CA PRO A 74 9.19 -0.29 -3.01
C PRO A 74 9.72 1.11 -2.70
N SER A 75 9.34 2.08 -3.53
CA SER A 75 9.68 3.50 -3.33
C SER A 75 8.60 4.24 -2.55
N ILE A 76 7.46 3.61 -2.29
CA ILE A 76 6.32 4.21 -1.58
C ILE A 76 5.78 3.21 -0.56
N VAL A 77 5.52 3.68 0.66
CA VAL A 77 4.74 2.96 1.66
C VAL A 77 3.60 3.85 2.14
N GLN A 78 2.39 3.31 2.18
CA GLN A 78 1.21 4.06 2.61
C GLN A 78 0.58 3.43 3.85
N ILE A 79 0.37 4.23 4.90
CA ILE A 79 -0.20 3.76 6.17
C ILE A 79 -1.55 4.43 6.46
N ASN A 80 -2.47 3.69 7.07
CA ASN A 80 -3.74 4.22 7.55
C ASN A 80 -3.62 4.78 8.97
N LEU A 81 -3.84 6.09 9.12
CA LEU A 81 -3.82 6.79 10.41
C LEU A 81 -5.11 6.63 11.22
N ALA A 82 -6.22 6.19 10.62
CA ALA A 82 -7.46 5.88 11.33
C ALA A 82 -7.27 4.68 12.30
N SER A 83 -6.28 3.82 12.01
CA SER A 83 -5.93 2.65 12.83
C SER A 83 -4.98 2.97 13.98
N CYS A 84 -4.15 4.03 13.88
CA CYS A 84 -3.17 4.40 14.90
C CYS A 84 -2.68 5.85 14.68
N CYS A 85 -2.78 6.71 15.70
CA CYS A 85 -2.55 8.16 15.62
C CYS A 85 -1.09 8.59 15.40
N VAL A 86 -0.16 7.65 15.24
CA VAL A 86 1.27 7.90 15.15
C VAL A 86 1.94 6.95 14.17
N VAL A 87 2.69 7.53 13.25
CA VAL A 87 3.56 6.79 12.33
C VAL A 87 4.63 6.07 13.15
N PRO A 88 4.87 4.76 12.94
CA PRO A 88 5.92 4.04 13.66
C PRO A 88 7.30 4.70 13.41
N PRO A 89 8.03 5.14 14.45
CA PRO A 89 9.32 5.79 14.28
C PRO A 89 10.33 4.93 13.50
N ALA A 90 10.33 3.61 13.77
CA ALA A 90 11.18 2.66 13.06
C ALA A 90 10.90 2.63 11.54
N LEU A 91 9.63 2.69 11.13
CA LEU A 91 9.26 2.74 9.72
C LEU A 91 9.67 4.08 9.10
N GLN A 92 9.48 5.18 9.83
CA GLN A 92 9.86 6.51 9.35
C GLN A 92 11.36 6.63 9.12
N ASP A 93 12.17 6.13 10.05
CA ASP A 93 13.64 6.14 9.92
C ASP A 93 14.09 5.22 8.78
N PHE A 94 13.49 4.04 8.64
CA PHE A 94 13.76 3.15 7.53
C PHE A 94 13.44 3.81 6.18
N CYS A 95 12.30 4.50 6.08
CA CYS A 95 11.90 5.19 4.87
C CYS A 95 12.86 6.31 4.50
N LYS A 96 13.26 7.14 5.48
CA LYS A 96 14.23 8.22 5.27
C LYS A 96 15.59 7.70 4.80
N GLN A 97 16.07 6.60 5.38
CA GLN A 97 17.38 6.03 5.05
C GLN A 97 17.43 5.41 3.65
N ASN A 98 16.28 4.93 3.14
CA ASN A 98 16.18 4.21 1.88
C ASN A 98 15.50 5.04 0.77
N ASP A 99 15.30 6.34 0.98
CA ASP A 99 14.58 7.25 0.05
C ASP A 99 13.18 6.75 -0.33
N ILE A 100 12.46 6.20 0.64
CA ILE A 100 11.09 5.68 0.47
C ILE A 100 10.12 6.79 0.86
N GLN A 101 9.17 7.07 -0.02
CA GLN A 101 8.09 8.01 0.23
C GLN A 101 7.06 7.39 1.19
N LEU A 102 6.97 7.95 2.40
CA LEU A 102 5.95 7.57 3.37
C LEU A 102 4.70 8.44 3.16
N LEU A 103 3.60 7.80 2.76
CA LEU A 103 2.29 8.42 2.59
C LEU A 103 1.37 8.02 3.75
N THR A 104 0.47 8.92 4.11
CA THR A 104 -0.57 8.65 5.12
C THR A 104 -1.94 8.85 4.50
N HIS A 105 -2.89 7.98 4.85
CA HIS A 105 -4.30 8.16 4.52
C HIS A 105 -5.16 8.00 5.77
N ASN A 106 -6.38 8.53 5.74
CA ASN A 106 -7.30 8.52 6.87
C ASN A 106 -8.69 8.06 6.43
N ASP A 107 -8.73 7.12 5.49
CA ASP A 107 -9.99 6.53 5.04
C ASP A 107 -10.58 5.69 6.18
N PRO A 108 -11.88 5.82 6.45
CA PRO A 108 -12.54 5.02 7.48
C PRO A 108 -12.40 3.54 7.11
N LEU A 109 -11.84 2.74 8.02
CA LEU A 109 -11.90 1.28 7.95
C LEU A 109 -13.38 0.91 7.82
N GLY A 110 -13.75 0.32 6.67
CA GLY A 110 -15.13 0.26 6.19
C GLY A 110 -16.20 0.10 7.27
N ASN A 111 -17.16 1.01 7.28
CA ASN A 111 -18.41 0.87 8.02
C ASN A 111 -19.09 -0.45 7.64
N THR A 112 -18.97 -1.48 8.47
CA THR A 112 -20.11 -2.36 8.72
C THR A 112 -21.24 -1.47 9.22
N PHE A 113 -22.27 -1.30 8.40
CA PHE A 113 -23.45 -0.47 8.68
C PHE A 113 -24.06 -0.81 10.06
N SER A 114 -23.82 0.05 11.05
CA SER A 114 -24.81 0.36 12.09
C SER A 114 -25.36 1.73 11.77
N ARG A 115 -26.50 1.74 11.08
CA ARG A 115 -27.29 2.95 10.81
C ARG A 115 -27.79 3.50 12.13
N THR A 116 -27.00 4.32 12.81
CA THR A 116 -27.54 5.22 13.83
C THR A 116 -27.75 6.57 13.15
N VAL A 117 -28.99 6.79 12.76
CA VAL A 117 -29.52 8.12 12.41
C VAL A 117 -29.16 9.07 13.55
N GLN A 118 -28.27 10.04 13.29
CA GLN A 118 -28.11 11.18 14.17
C GLN A 118 -29.34 12.09 13.99
N PRO A 119 -30.11 12.42 15.04
CA PRO A 119 -31.09 13.49 14.93
C PRO A 119 -30.37 14.83 14.74
N PRO A 120 -30.96 15.80 14.01
CA PRO A 120 -30.36 17.11 13.85
C PRO A 120 -30.33 17.84 15.19
N SER A 121 -29.14 18.23 15.65
CA SER A 121 -28.97 19.15 16.77
C SER A 121 -29.48 20.53 16.35
N MET A 122 -30.71 20.84 16.78
CA MET A 122 -31.20 22.20 16.93
C MET A 122 -30.55 22.77 18.18
N PHE A 123 -29.71 23.80 18.05
CA PHE A 123 -29.62 25.01 18.89
C PHE A 123 -28.66 26.00 18.25
#